data_AF-A0A7Y6KIS1-F1
#
_entry.id   AF-A0A7Y6KIS1-F1
#
_cell.length_a   1.000
_cell.length_b   1.000
_cell.length_c   1.000
_cell.angle_alpha   90.00
_cell.angle_beta   90.00
_cell.angle_gamma   90.00
#
_symmetry.space_group_name_H-M   'P 1'
#
loop_
_entity.id
_entity.type
_entity.pdbx_description
1 polymer ?
#
loop_
_entity_poly.entity_id
_entity_poly.type
_entity_poly.pdbx_seq_one_letter_code
_entity_poly.pdbx_strand_id
1 'polypeptide(L)'
;MKLRTRQAPAETALRLFTERGHDATTLDGLYDAVEVSQRTLIRNYRTKEDVALASGSDLWSAYLDLLAIAEPTRPLLGVLRAAPPRTTLDAMSPDWDGRFRTVRELSESVPAPQAHSLGYRQDTTRALVSTVYTRADGQGDEVRLRLTVEIFVAARRITFLFWAGRRGAARRPGRARGTVRCHLRRASGKVHRTPATLTEPA
;
A
#
# COMPACT_ATOMS: atom_id res chain seq x y z
N MET A 1 -18.22 1.50 5.51
CA MET A 1 -18.83 0.23 5.01
C MET A 1 -17.95 -0.48 3.98
N LYS A 2 -17.47 0.19 2.92
CA LYS A 2 -16.60 -0.39 1.85
C LYS A 2 -15.40 -1.21 2.37
N LEU A 3 -14.66 -0.70 3.36
CA LEU A 3 -13.48 -1.40 3.91
C LEU A 3 -13.83 -2.70 4.64
N ARG A 4 -14.97 -2.75 5.35
CA ARG A 4 -15.38 -3.95 6.12
C ARG A 4 -15.72 -5.12 5.20
N THR A 5 -16.41 -4.84 4.09
CA THR A 5 -16.75 -5.84 3.07
C THR A 5 -15.52 -6.41 2.35
N ARG A 6 -14.38 -5.69 2.38
CA ARG A 6 -13.11 -6.13 1.78
C ARG A 6 -12.17 -6.85 2.75
N GLN A 7 -12.43 -6.77 4.06
CA GLN A 7 -11.57 -7.36 5.10
C GLN A 7 -11.67 -8.88 5.17
N ALA A 8 -12.87 -9.42 5.35
CA ALA A 8 -13.08 -10.86 5.49
C ALA A 8 -12.55 -11.66 4.28
N PRO A 9 -12.77 -11.22 3.02
CA PRO A 9 -12.19 -11.92 1.87
C PRO A 9 -10.66 -11.93 1.86
N ALA A 10 -10.03 -10.80 2.20
CA ALA A 10 -8.58 -10.70 2.24
C ALA A 10 -7.97 -11.60 3.33
N GLU A 11 -8.60 -11.64 4.51
CA GLU A 11 -8.20 -12.52 5.61
C GLU A 11 -8.31 -13.99 5.23
N THR A 12 -9.45 -14.40 4.67
CA THR A 12 -9.67 -15.77 4.20
C THR A 12 -8.67 -16.16 3.11
N ALA A 13 -8.39 -15.26 2.16
CA ALA A 13 -7.40 -15.53 1.11
C ALA A 13 -5.99 -15.75 1.68
N LEU A 14 -5.56 -14.89 2.60
CA LEU A 14 -4.25 -15.02 3.23
C LEU A 14 -4.13 -16.29 4.08
N ARG A 15 -5.20 -16.65 4.80
CA ARG A 15 -5.27 -17.90 5.56
C ARG A 15 -5.13 -19.10 4.63
N LEU A 16 -5.93 -19.16 3.55
CA LEU A 16 -5.90 -20.28 2.62
C LEU A 16 -4.57 -20.39 1.85
N PHE A 17 -3.97 -19.27 1.47
CA PHE A 17 -2.63 -19.26 0.87
C PHE A 17 -1.56 -19.79 1.83
N THR A 18 -1.70 -19.51 3.12
CA THR A 18 -0.76 -19.99 4.15
C THR A 18 -0.97 -21.47 4.47
N GLU A 19 -2.22 -21.93 4.56
CA GLU A 19 -2.57 -23.30 4.96
C GLU A 19 -2.43 -24.31 3.81
N ARG A 20 -2.88 -23.94 2.61
CA ARG A 20 -2.98 -24.85 1.45
C ARG A 20 -1.93 -24.57 0.39
N GLY A 21 -1.22 -23.45 0.51
CA GLY A 21 -0.35 -22.92 -0.52
C GLY A 21 -1.10 -22.03 -1.52
N HIS A 22 -0.35 -21.12 -2.13
CA HIS A 22 -0.86 -20.18 -3.13
C HIS A 22 -1.51 -20.90 -4.32
N ASP A 23 -0.83 -21.90 -4.89
CA ASP A 23 -1.24 -22.53 -6.15
C ASP A 23 -2.47 -23.42 -6.00
N ALA A 24 -2.62 -24.10 -4.86
CA ALA A 24 -3.79 -24.93 -4.54
C ALA A 24 -5.05 -24.11 -4.19
N THR A 25 -4.90 -22.81 -3.95
CA THR A 25 -6.04 -21.94 -3.65
C THR A 25 -6.56 -21.32 -4.94
N THR A 26 -7.82 -21.60 -5.28
CA THR A 26 -8.53 -21.04 -6.43
C THR A 26 -9.43 -19.89 -6.03
N LEU A 27 -9.76 -19.02 -6.99
CA LEU A 27 -10.67 -17.91 -6.74
C LEU A 27 -12.09 -18.39 -6.40
N ASP A 28 -12.56 -19.48 -7.01
CA ASP A 28 -13.85 -20.09 -6.65
C ASP A 28 -13.82 -20.69 -5.24
N GLY A 29 -12.73 -21.34 -4.85
CA GLY A 29 -12.55 -21.81 -3.47
C GLY A 29 -12.51 -20.68 -2.45
N LEU A 30 -12.09 -19.47 -2.84
CA LEU A 30 -12.22 -18.28 -2.01
C LEU A 30 -13.69 -17.85 -1.89
N TYR A 31 -14.46 -17.93 -2.97
CA TYR A 31 -15.88 -17.57 -2.99
C TYR A 31 -16.70 -18.46 -2.05
N ASP A 32 -16.40 -19.75 -2.02
CA ASP A 32 -17.06 -20.71 -1.11
C ASP A 32 -16.69 -20.48 0.36
N ALA A 33 -15.48 -19.95 0.62
CA ALA A 33 -14.93 -19.81 1.96
C ALA A 33 -15.27 -18.47 2.65
N VAL A 34 -15.96 -17.55 1.98
CA VAL A 34 -16.26 -16.21 2.52
C VAL A 34 -17.77 -15.97 2.64
N GLU A 35 -18.17 -15.30 3.71
CA GLU A 35 -19.58 -14.96 3.98
C GLU A 35 -20.05 -13.71 3.21
N VAL A 36 -19.66 -13.58 1.94
CA VAL A 36 -20.10 -12.51 1.03
C VAL A 36 -20.46 -13.09 -0.32
N SER A 37 -21.51 -12.56 -0.94
CA SER A 37 -21.98 -13.10 -2.23
C SER A 37 -20.88 -13.07 -3.30
N GLN A 38 -20.79 -14.14 -4.08
CA GLN A 38 -19.86 -14.27 -5.21
C GLN A 38 -19.93 -13.06 -6.16
N ARG A 39 -21.15 -12.58 -6.47
CA ARG A 39 -21.38 -11.36 -7.27
C ARG A 39 -20.66 -10.14 -6.68
N THR A 40 -20.62 -10.00 -5.36
CA THR A 40 -19.92 -8.91 -4.69
C THR A 40 -18.41 -9.04 -4.80
N LEU A 41 -17.88 -10.27 -4.72
CA LEU A 41 -16.45 -10.53 -4.82
C LEU A 41 -15.94 -10.31 -6.25
N ILE A 42 -16.61 -10.87 -7.26
CA ILE A 42 -16.26 -10.69 -8.68
C ILE A 42 -16.25 -9.21 -9.06
N ARG A 43 -17.18 -8.42 -8.51
CA ARG A 43 -17.21 -6.97 -8.75
C ARG A 43 -15.98 -6.25 -8.19
N ASN A 44 -15.44 -6.74 -7.07
CA ASN A 44 -14.36 -6.06 -6.34
C ASN A 44 -12.96 -6.63 -6.64
N TYR A 45 -12.88 -7.86 -7.17
CA TYR A 45 -11.64 -8.62 -7.34
C TYR A 45 -11.70 -9.47 -8.61
N ARG A 46 -10.66 -9.39 -9.44
CA ARG A 46 -10.57 -10.16 -10.70
C ARG A 46 -9.75 -11.43 -10.53
N THR A 47 -8.85 -11.44 -9.56
CA THR A 47 -7.89 -12.53 -9.30
C THR A 47 -7.82 -12.82 -7.81
N LYS A 48 -7.29 -14.00 -7.44
CA LYS A 48 -7.06 -14.36 -6.03
C LYS A 48 -5.99 -13.47 -5.39
N GLU A 49 -5.04 -13.00 -6.19
CA GLU A 49 -4.01 -12.05 -5.80
C GLU A 49 -4.61 -10.68 -5.49
N ASP A 50 -5.63 -10.21 -6.24
CA ASP A 50 -6.35 -8.96 -5.92
C ASP A 50 -6.99 -9.04 -4.52
N VAL A 51 -7.55 -10.20 -4.18
CA VAL A 51 -8.19 -10.43 -2.87
C VAL A 51 -7.16 -10.36 -1.76
N ALA A 52 -6.03 -11.06 -1.91
CA ALA A 52 -4.96 -11.05 -0.92
C ALA A 52 -4.32 -9.65 -0.78
N LEU A 53 -4.08 -8.96 -1.91
CA LEU A 53 -3.43 -7.65 -1.93
C LEU A 53 -4.37 -6.49 -1.54
N ALA A 54 -5.63 -6.78 -1.18
CA ALA A 54 -6.64 -5.79 -0.84
C ALA A 54 -6.17 -4.80 0.24
N SER A 55 -5.48 -5.26 1.29
CA SER A 55 -4.93 -4.39 2.35
C SER A 55 -3.97 -3.34 1.82
N GLY A 56 -3.17 -3.68 0.80
CA GLY A 56 -2.32 -2.71 0.10
C GLY A 56 -3.13 -1.73 -0.74
N SER A 57 -4.13 -2.24 -1.46
CA SER A 57 -5.00 -1.42 -2.30
C SER A 57 -5.83 -0.40 -1.52
N ASP A 58 -6.35 -0.81 -0.36
CA ASP A 58 -7.18 0.01 0.50
C ASP A 58 -6.38 1.19 1.09
N LEU A 59 -5.11 0.95 1.46
CA LEU A 59 -4.23 1.99 1.97
C LEU A 59 -3.97 3.08 0.93
N TRP A 60 -3.72 2.70 -0.33
CA TRP A 60 -3.47 3.66 -1.40
C TRP A 60 -4.74 4.34 -1.87
N SER A 61 -5.88 3.64 -1.88
CA SER A 61 -7.19 4.24 -2.16
C SER A 61 -7.49 5.34 -1.13
N ALA A 62 -7.33 5.04 0.16
CA ALA A 62 -7.50 6.02 1.23
C ALA A 62 -6.51 7.19 1.12
N TYR A 63 -5.30 6.95 0.59
CA TYR A 63 -4.33 8.01 0.34
C TYR A 63 -4.74 8.91 -0.83
N LEU A 64 -5.21 8.33 -1.93
CA LEU A 64 -5.72 9.06 -3.10
C LEU A 64 -6.94 9.90 -2.74
N ASP A 65 -7.85 9.37 -1.92
CA ASP A 65 -9.02 10.11 -1.42
C ASP A 65 -8.60 11.36 -0.63
N LEU A 66 -7.59 11.23 0.24
CA LEU A 66 -7.04 12.36 0.99
C LEU A 66 -6.31 13.37 0.09
N LEU A 67 -5.62 12.88 -0.94
CA LEU A 67 -4.94 13.72 -1.92
C LEU A 67 -5.93 14.54 -2.76
N ALA A 68 -7.07 13.93 -3.11
CA ALA A 68 -8.12 14.57 -3.90
C ALA A 68 -8.74 15.79 -3.20
N ILE A 69 -8.77 15.80 -1.86
CA ILE A 69 -9.33 16.89 -1.05
C ILE A 69 -8.27 17.84 -0.44
N ALA A 70 -6.99 17.61 -0.69
CA ALA A 70 -5.92 18.47 -0.18
C ALA A 70 -5.94 19.85 -0.86
N GLU A 71 -5.43 20.89 -0.19
CA GLU A 71 -5.39 22.24 -0.76
C GLU A 71 -4.32 22.36 -1.87
N PRO A 72 -4.58 22.98 -3.04
CA PRO A 72 -3.65 23.05 -4.17
C PRO A 72 -2.43 23.96 -3.94
N THR A 73 -2.46 24.83 -2.92
CA THR A 73 -1.49 25.92 -2.71
C THR A 73 -0.11 25.48 -2.18
N ARG A 74 0.17 24.16 -2.12
CA ARG A 74 1.46 23.64 -1.64
C ARG A 74 2.33 23.18 -2.81
N PRO A 75 3.67 23.30 -2.70
CA PRO A 75 4.60 22.61 -3.61
C PRO A 75 4.28 21.11 -3.68
N LEU A 76 4.57 20.44 -4.81
CA LEU A 76 4.28 19.02 -5.05
C LEU A 76 4.59 18.10 -3.86
N LEU A 77 5.78 18.22 -3.27
CA LEU A 77 6.15 17.44 -2.09
C LEU A 77 5.29 17.77 -0.87
N GLY A 78 4.85 19.01 -0.72
CA GLY A 78 3.89 19.43 0.30
C GLY A 78 2.50 18.82 0.09
N VAL A 79 2.05 18.66 -1.16
CA VAL A 79 0.79 17.98 -1.54
C VAL A 79 0.90 16.47 -1.27
N LEU A 80 1.99 15.82 -1.69
CA LEU A 80 2.23 14.40 -1.42
C LEU A 80 2.39 14.11 0.09
N ARG A 81 2.95 15.06 0.85
CA ARG A 81 3.03 14.98 2.32
C ARG A 81 1.73 15.38 3.02
N ALA A 82 0.79 16.02 2.32
CA ALA A 82 -0.43 16.56 2.92
C ALA A 82 -1.36 15.45 3.41
N ALA A 83 -1.34 14.28 2.78
CA ALA A 83 -2.01 13.06 3.25
C ALA A 83 -1.10 12.35 4.27
N PRO A 84 -1.23 12.67 5.58
CA PRO A 84 -0.31 12.19 6.58
C PRO A 84 -0.53 10.69 6.72
N PRO A 85 0.53 9.90 6.89
CA PRO A 85 0.38 8.48 7.13
C PRO A 85 -0.54 8.13 8.29
N ARG A 86 -0.60 9.01 9.30
CA ARG A 86 -1.52 8.88 10.42
C ARG A 86 -2.96 8.85 9.95
N THR A 87 -3.40 9.82 9.15
CA THR A 87 -4.78 9.89 8.66
C THR A 87 -5.12 8.70 7.76
N THR A 88 -4.20 8.28 6.89
CA THR A 88 -4.43 7.08 6.08
C THR A 88 -4.54 5.81 6.92
N LEU A 89 -3.70 5.67 7.96
CA LEU A 89 -3.70 4.50 8.84
C LEU A 89 -4.87 4.48 9.83
N ASP A 90 -5.35 5.65 10.25
CA ASP A 90 -6.51 5.78 11.13
C ASP A 90 -7.80 5.34 10.42
N ALA A 91 -7.86 5.45 9.09
CA ALA A 91 -8.93 4.90 8.28
C ALA A 91 -8.90 3.37 8.14
N MET A 92 -7.79 2.70 8.48
CA MET A 92 -7.65 1.25 8.37
C MET A 92 -8.19 0.52 9.61
N SER A 93 -8.55 -0.75 9.47
CA SER A 93 -9.00 -1.55 10.61
C SER A 93 -7.86 -1.89 11.58
N PRO A 94 -8.18 -2.28 12.83
CA PRO A 94 -7.18 -2.55 13.87
C PRO A 94 -6.15 -3.63 13.49
N ASP A 95 -6.56 -4.61 12.69
CA ASP A 95 -5.82 -5.80 12.24
C ASP A 95 -5.12 -5.63 10.87
N TRP A 96 -5.29 -4.47 10.23
CA TRP A 96 -4.77 -4.20 8.88
C TRP A 96 -3.25 -4.43 8.77
N ASP A 97 -2.50 -4.17 9.83
CA ASP A 97 -1.05 -4.30 9.86
C ASP A 97 -0.56 -5.75 9.78
N GLY A 98 -1.27 -6.67 10.45
CA GLY A 98 -1.03 -8.09 10.35
C GLY A 98 -1.21 -8.58 8.92
N ARG A 99 -2.37 -8.29 8.33
CA ARG A 99 -2.67 -8.66 6.93
C ARG A 99 -1.68 -8.06 5.94
N PHE A 100 -1.36 -6.78 6.08
CA PHE A 100 -0.38 -6.12 5.21
C PHE A 100 0.99 -6.80 5.29
N ARG A 101 1.44 -7.23 6.48
CA ARG A 101 2.70 -7.96 6.63
C ARG A 101 2.65 -9.32 5.92
N THR A 102 1.62 -10.13 6.18
CA THR A 102 1.47 -11.46 5.57
C THR A 102 1.45 -11.38 4.04
N VAL A 103 0.73 -10.40 3.47
CA VAL A 103 0.72 -10.14 2.03
C VAL A 103 2.10 -9.83 1.47
N ARG A 104 2.91 -9.07 2.21
CA ARG A 104 4.27 -8.71 1.78
C ARG A 104 5.20 -9.90 1.81
N GLU A 105 5.19 -10.66 2.90
CA GLU A 105 5.97 -11.90 3.03
C GLU A 105 5.59 -12.91 1.93
N LEU A 106 4.31 -13.01 1.58
CA LEU A 106 3.84 -13.81 0.45
C LEU A 106 4.34 -13.26 -0.89
N SER A 107 4.27 -11.93 -1.10
CA SER A 107 4.74 -11.28 -2.33
C SER A 107 6.25 -11.36 -2.52
N GLU A 108 7.01 -11.61 -1.46
CA GLU A 108 8.46 -11.78 -1.51
C GLU A 108 8.86 -13.25 -1.69
N SER A 109 7.99 -14.19 -1.31
CA SER A 109 8.26 -15.63 -1.39
C SER A 109 7.65 -16.32 -2.61
N VAL A 110 6.58 -15.77 -3.21
CA VAL A 110 5.85 -16.39 -4.33
C VAL A 110 5.85 -15.49 -5.58
N PRO A 111 6.31 -15.98 -6.75
CA PRO A 111 6.43 -15.17 -7.97
C PRO A 111 5.12 -14.55 -8.47
N ALA A 112 3.99 -15.26 -8.38
CA ALA A 112 2.70 -14.76 -8.88
C ALA A 112 2.18 -13.54 -8.07
N PRO A 113 2.06 -13.61 -6.73
CA PRO A 113 1.80 -12.44 -5.88
C PRO A 113 2.85 -11.34 -6.04
N GLN A 114 4.13 -11.70 -6.25
CA GLN A 114 5.18 -10.73 -6.52
C GLN A 114 4.86 -9.91 -7.78
N ALA A 115 4.62 -10.57 -8.92
CA ALA A 115 4.31 -9.93 -10.19
C ALA A 115 3.06 -9.05 -10.08
N HIS A 116 2.00 -9.56 -9.43
CA HIS A 116 0.77 -8.81 -9.20
C HIS A 116 1.03 -7.55 -8.35
N SER A 117 1.87 -7.66 -7.32
CA SER A 117 2.28 -6.50 -6.51
C SER A 117 3.06 -5.45 -7.32
N LEU A 118 3.83 -5.84 -8.34
CA LEU A 118 4.54 -4.92 -9.23
C LEU A 118 3.55 -4.15 -10.12
N GLY A 119 2.57 -4.84 -10.72
CA GLY A 119 1.50 -4.21 -11.50
C GLY A 119 0.70 -3.21 -10.66
N TYR A 120 0.31 -3.62 -9.46
CA TYR A 120 -0.37 -2.76 -8.49
C TYR A 120 0.42 -1.48 -8.16
N ARG A 121 1.76 -1.56 -8.05
CA ARG A 121 2.62 -0.36 -7.85
C ARG A 121 2.60 0.56 -9.06
N GLN A 122 2.63 0.00 -10.27
CA GLN A 122 2.60 0.77 -11.51
C GLN A 122 1.27 1.52 -11.63
N ASP A 123 0.15 0.86 -11.35
CA ASP A 123 -1.19 1.46 -11.37
C ASP A 123 -1.33 2.57 -10.33
N THR A 124 -0.85 2.33 -9.10
CA THR A 124 -0.83 3.34 -8.04
C THR A 124 -0.04 4.58 -8.48
N THR A 125 1.12 4.38 -9.09
CA THR A 125 1.97 5.50 -9.53
C THR A 125 1.30 6.28 -10.67
N ARG A 126 0.72 5.58 -11.64
CA ARG A 126 -0.04 6.22 -12.73
C ARG A 126 -1.21 7.04 -12.17
N ALA A 127 -1.98 6.50 -11.22
CA ALA A 127 -3.08 7.21 -10.59
C ALA A 127 -2.59 8.47 -9.87
N LEU A 128 -1.50 8.38 -9.11
CA LEU A 128 -0.91 9.54 -8.42
C LEU A 128 -0.43 10.63 -9.37
N VAL A 129 0.28 10.26 -10.43
CA VAL A 129 0.72 11.21 -11.47
C VAL A 129 -0.48 11.88 -12.09
N SER A 130 -1.50 11.12 -12.50
CA SER A 130 -2.73 11.67 -13.07
C SER A 130 -3.43 12.64 -12.11
N THR A 131 -3.62 12.26 -10.85
CA THR A 131 -4.26 13.13 -9.84
C THR A 131 -3.47 14.42 -9.64
N VAL A 132 -2.15 14.35 -9.55
CA VAL A 132 -1.32 15.54 -9.37
C VAL A 132 -1.31 16.42 -10.62
N TYR A 133 -1.18 15.82 -11.81
CA TYR A 133 -1.12 16.54 -13.07
C TYR A 133 -2.43 17.29 -13.35
N THR A 134 -3.58 16.63 -13.16
CA THR A 134 -4.90 17.28 -13.26
C THR A 134 -5.04 18.45 -12.29
N ARG A 135 -4.51 18.31 -11.06
CA ARG A 135 -4.58 19.38 -10.05
C ARG A 135 -3.63 20.54 -10.30
N ALA A 136 -2.58 20.31 -11.08
CA ALA A 136 -1.65 21.35 -11.52
C ALA A 136 -2.12 22.03 -12.83
N ASP A 137 -3.33 21.74 -13.30
CA ASP A 137 -3.86 22.23 -14.59
C ASP A 137 -2.92 21.92 -15.77
N GLY A 138 -2.27 20.75 -15.73
CA GLY A 138 -1.28 20.34 -16.72
C GLY A 138 0.01 21.16 -16.72
N GLN A 139 0.24 22.00 -15.71
CA GLN A 139 1.46 22.79 -15.62
C GLN A 139 2.57 22.01 -14.92
N GLY A 140 3.75 21.96 -15.55
CA GLY A 140 4.98 21.43 -14.95
C GLY A 140 5.72 20.44 -15.84
N ASP A 141 6.93 20.09 -15.41
CA ASP A 141 7.77 19.08 -16.04
C ASP A 141 7.25 17.67 -15.67
N GLU A 142 6.66 16.98 -16.66
CA GLU A 142 6.06 15.65 -16.51
C GLU A 142 7.09 14.61 -16.03
N VAL A 143 8.34 14.70 -16.48
CA VAL A 143 9.41 13.77 -16.08
C VAL A 143 9.76 13.98 -14.61
N ARG A 144 9.94 15.24 -14.19
CA ARG A 144 10.21 15.55 -12.77
C ARG A 144 9.04 15.16 -11.87
N LEU A 145 7.81 15.35 -12.33
CA LEU A 145 6.61 14.90 -11.62
C LEU A 145 6.64 13.37 -11.46
N ARG A 146 6.84 12.64 -12.56
CA ARG A 146 6.90 11.18 -12.56
C ARG A 146 7.97 10.66 -11.61
N LEU A 147 9.20 11.17 -11.70
CA LEU A 147 10.30 10.79 -10.82
C LEU A 147 9.98 11.06 -9.34
N THR A 148 9.38 12.22 -9.04
CA THR A 148 8.99 12.57 -7.66
C THR A 148 7.96 11.59 -7.10
N VAL A 149 6.96 11.22 -7.90
CA VAL A 149 5.93 10.25 -7.49
C VAL A 149 6.52 8.85 -7.32
N GLU A 150 7.36 8.38 -8.25
CA GLU A 150 8.02 7.06 -8.15
C GLU A 150 8.88 6.97 -6.87
N ILE A 151 9.71 8.00 -6.60
CA ILE A 151 10.52 8.08 -5.37
C ILE A 151 9.62 8.06 -4.13
N PHE A 152 8.52 8.82 -4.15
CA PHE A 152 7.57 8.86 -3.04
C PHE A 152 6.91 7.49 -2.78
N VAL A 153 6.44 6.81 -3.84
CA VAL A 153 5.82 5.48 -3.74
C VAL A 153 6.83 4.46 -3.22
N ALA A 154 8.06 4.49 -3.70
CA ALA A 154 9.16 3.64 -3.23
C ALA A 154 9.48 3.91 -1.74
N ALA A 155 9.66 5.17 -1.35
CA ALA A 155 9.94 5.55 0.03
C ALA A 155 8.82 5.11 1.00
N ARG A 156 7.56 5.28 0.59
CA ARG A 156 6.39 4.84 1.36
C ARG A 156 6.36 3.32 1.49
N ARG A 157 6.57 2.57 0.40
CA ARG A 157 6.70 1.10 0.42
C ARG A 157 7.79 0.64 1.39
N ILE A 158 9.02 1.15 1.23
CA ILE A 158 10.18 0.78 2.06
C ILE A 158 9.88 1.05 3.54
N THR A 159 9.26 2.19 3.84
CA THR A 159 8.94 2.50 5.23
C THR A 159 7.90 1.54 5.82
N PHE A 160 6.89 1.15 5.04
CA PHE A 160 5.94 0.13 5.48
C PHE A 160 6.59 -1.26 5.63
N LEU A 161 7.57 -1.62 4.78
CA LEU A 161 8.34 -2.87 4.90
C LEU A 161 9.17 -2.91 6.19
N PHE A 162 9.97 -1.87 6.46
CA PHE A 162 10.78 -1.80 7.67
C PHE A 162 9.96 -1.77 8.96
N TRP A 163 8.77 -1.19 8.90
CA TRP A 163 7.84 -1.25 10.01
C TRP A 163 7.24 -2.65 10.19
N ALA A 164 6.84 -3.31 9.10
CA ALA A 164 6.28 -4.65 9.14
C ALA A 164 7.30 -5.68 9.67
N GLY A 165 8.58 -5.60 9.26
CA GLY A 165 9.63 -6.56 9.64
C GLY A 165 10.09 -6.53 11.11
N ARG A 166 9.75 -5.50 11.90
CA ARG A 166 10.11 -5.48 13.33
C ARG A 166 9.18 -6.36 14.17
N ARG A 167 9.56 -7.64 14.29
CA ARG A 167 8.90 -8.75 15.05
C ARG A 167 8.56 -8.49 16.55
N GLY A 168 8.75 -7.29 17.09
CA GLY A 168 8.58 -7.02 18.53
C GLY A 168 7.70 -5.83 18.94
N ALA A 169 7.33 -4.92 18.04
CA ALA A 169 6.58 -3.70 18.41
C ALA A 169 5.05 -3.88 18.43
N ALA A 170 4.54 -5.01 17.94
CA ALA A 170 3.13 -5.23 17.61
C ALA A 170 2.42 -6.23 18.54
N ARG A 171 2.87 -6.43 19.79
CA ARG A 171 2.10 -7.21 20.78
C ARG A 171 0.87 -6.45 21.34
N ARG A 172 0.68 -5.19 20.96
CA ARG A 172 -0.49 -4.37 21.32
C ARG A 172 -1.03 -3.62 20.10
N PRO A 173 -2.27 -3.88 19.65
CA PRO A 173 -2.89 -3.11 18.56
C PRO A 173 -2.95 -1.64 18.97
N GLY A 174 -2.35 -0.76 18.16
CA GLY A 174 -2.24 0.69 18.41
C GLY A 174 -0.79 1.22 18.56
N ARG A 175 0.14 0.46 19.13
CA ARG A 175 1.57 0.88 19.24
C ARG A 175 2.32 0.78 17.91
N ALA A 176 1.89 -0.16 17.06
CA ALA A 176 2.42 -0.35 15.72
C ALA A 176 2.18 0.91 14.86
N ARG A 177 0.96 1.48 14.86
CA ARG A 177 0.61 2.72 14.13
C ARG A 177 1.48 3.92 14.53
N GLY A 178 1.76 4.08 15.83
CA GLY A 178 2.65 5.13 16.35
C GLY A 178 4.11 5.01 15.87
N THR A 179 4.57 3.79 15.61
CA THR A 179 5.94 3.50 15.13
C THR A 179 6.06 3.74 13.63
N VAL A 180 5.05 3.35 12.82
CA VAL A 180 4.95 3.74 11.40
C VAL A 180 5.05 5.25 11.24
N ARG A 181 4.30 5.96 12.08
CA ARG A 181 4.20 7.42 12.08
C ARG A 181 5.57 8.09 12.29
N CYS A 182 6.37 7.56 13.21
CA CYS A 182 7.72 8.07 13.45
C CYS A 182 8.65 7.77 12.26
N HIS A 183 8.56 6.58 11.67
CA HIS A 183 9.42 6.19 10.56
C HIS A 183 9.08 6.91 9.25
N LEU A 184 7.81 7.11 8.89
CA LEU A 184 7.44 7.84 7.68
C LEU A 184 7.81 9.33 7.78
N ARG A 185 7.73 9.93 8.97
CA ARG A 185 8.21 11.29 9.23
C ARG A 185 9.74 11.37 9.09
N ARG A 186 10.47 10.37 9.60
CA ARG A 186 11.94 10.28 9.46
C ARG A 186 12.40 9.98 8.01
N ALA A 187 11.74 9.08 7.30
CA ALA A 187 12.05 8.73 5.91
C ALA A 187 11.82 9.92 4.97
N SER A 188 10.70 10.64 5.14
CA SER A 188 10.41 11.87 4.40
C SER A 188 11.43 12.99 4.66
N GLY A 189 12.04 13.02 5.85
CA GLY A 189 13.12 13.94 6.21
C GLY A 189 14.51 13.49 5.70
N LYS A 190 14.75 12.17 5.61
CA LYS A 190 16.01 11.60 5.09
C LYS A 190 16.15 11.77 3.58
N VAL A 191 15.05 11.68 2.81
CA VAL A 191 15.07 11.95 1.35
C VAL A 191 15.61 13.35 1.01
N HIS A 192 15.56 14.32 1.94
CA HIS A 192 16.17 15.65 1.77
C HIS A 192 17.64 15.75 2.19
N ARG A 193 18.21 14.74 2.86
CA ARG A 193 19.51 14.83 3.55
C ARG A 193 20.46 13.67 3.28
N THR A 194 20.24 12.84 2.26
CA THR A 194 21.17 11.76 1.94
C THR A 194 22.25 12.29 0.97
N PRO A 195 23.49 12.55 1.41
CA PRO A 195 24.62 12.51 0.50
C PRO A 195 24.81 11.03 0.13
N ALA A 196 24.46 10.65 -1.09
CA ALA A 196 24.83 9.35 -1.62
C ALA A 196 26.33 9.42 -2.00
N THR A 197 27.22 9.23 -1.04
CA THR A 197 28.59 8.83 -1.36
C THR A 197 28.54 7.37 -1.78
N LEU A 198 28.57 7.13 -3.09
CA LEU A 198 28.95 5.84 -3.63
C LEU A 198 30.46 5.73 -3.43
N THR A 199 30.89 5.10 -2.34
CA THR A 199 32.28 4.68 -2.23
C THR A 199 32.46 3.52 -3.21
N GLU A 200 33.23 3.72 -4.27
CA GLU A 200 33.67 2.64 -5.15
C GLU A 200 34.42 1.58 -4.32
N PRO A 201 34.22 0.28 -4.60
CA PRO A 201 35.03 -0.76 -3.98
C PRO A 201 36.46 -0.68 -4.53
N ALA A 202 37.43 -0.71 -3.62
CA ALA A 202 38.85 -0.83 -3.92
C ALA A 202 39.22 -2.23 -4.43
#